data_AF-A0A7V4Q703-F1
#
_entry.id   AF-A0A7V4Q703-F1
#
_cell.length_a   1.000
_cell.length_b   1.000
_cell.length_c   1.000
_cell.angle_alpha   90.00
_cell.angle_beta   90.00
_cell.angle_gamma   90.00
#
_symmetry.space_group_name_H-M   'P 1'
#
loop_
_entity.id
_entity.type
_entity.pdbx_description
1 polymer ?
#
loop_
_entity_poly.entity_id
_entity_poly.type
_entity_poly.pdbx_seq_one_letter_code
_entity_poly.pdbx_strand_id
1 'polypeptide(L)'
;MQNDKRTGFIGGGNMAEAIIKGLLAGGVPAANLAVSEPSEQRRTVLSERYGIQVKSDNASLCRTSDTVILAVKPQVYTVALKEIEAAFSVDKLFISIMAGVKSSALEEALGSGARVVRVMPNTPALVLQAATAISRGSLATDEDLSLARRIFDLV
;
A
#
# COMPACT_ATOMS: atom_id res chain seq x y z
N MET A 1 -2.87 17.86 3.78
CA MET A 1 -2.07 16.69 3.39
C MET A 1 -0.92 17.17 2.52
N GLN A 2 0.23 16.49 2.47
CA GLN A 2 1.21 16.82 1.41
C GLN A 2 0.55 16.41 0.09
N ASN A 3 0.00 17.39 -0.62
CA ASN A 3 -0.88 17.21 -1.79
C ASN A 3 -0.21 16.53 -3.00
N ASP A 4 1.09 16.27 -2.92
CA ASP A 4 1.89 15.80 -4.06
C ASP A 4 2.41 14.36 -3.93
N LYS A 5 2.22 13.70 -2.78
CA LYS A 5 2.70 12.32 -2.59
C LYS A 5 1.73 11.29 -3.17
N ARG A 6 2.26 10.39 -3.99
CA ARG A 6 1.54 9.31 -4.65
C ARG A 6 1.56 8.03 -3.82
N THR A 7 0.37 7.47 -3.59
CA THR A 7 0.18 6.20 -2.88
C THR A 7 -0.24 5.12 -3.87
N GLY A 8 0.61 4.11 -4.03
CA GLY A 8 0.34 2.94 -4.85
C GLY A 8 -0.05 1.74 -3.99
N PHE A 9 -0.93 0.88 -4.50
CA PHE A 9 -1.32 -0.38 -3.88
C PHE A 9 -0.90 -1.54 -4.77
N ILE A 10 -0.11 -2.46 -4.23
CA ILE A 10 0.17 -3.75 -4.88
C ILE A 10 -0.87 -4.74 -4.34
N GLY A 11 -1.83 -5.11 -5.19
CA GLY A 11 -3.04 -5.83 -4.83
C GLY A 11 -4.25 -4.92 -4.64
N GLY A 12 -5.33 -5.20 -5.36
CA GLY A 12 -6.59 -4.47 -5.37
C GLY A 12 -7.73 -5.18 -4.63
N GLY A 13 -7.43 -6.02 -3.64
CA GLY A 13 -8.44 -6.76 -2.88
C GLY A 13 -9.36 -5.88 -2.02
N ASN A 14 -10.27 -6.51 -1.26
CA ASN A 14 -11.26 -5.79 -0.43
C ASN A 14 -10.62 -4.82 0.58
N MET A 15 -9.50 -5.20 1.19
CA MET A 15 -8.82 -4.33 2.16
C MET A 15 -8.15 -3.12 1.48
N ALA A 16 -7.55 -3.31 0.31
CA ALA A 16 -7.01 -2.20 -0.48
C ALA A 16 -8.13 -1.22 -0.88
N GLU A 17 -9.27 -1.75 -1.36
CA GLU A 17 -10.43 -0.94 -1.70
C GLU A 17 -10.98 -0.15 -0.51
N ALA A 18 -11.05 -0.76 0.68
CA ALA A 18 -11.46 -0.07 1.88
C ALA A 18 -10.54 1.11 2.22
N ILE A 19 -9.23 0.90 2.10
CA ILE A 19 -8.24 1.95 2.34
C ILE A 19 -8.32 3.05 1.28
N ILE A 20 -8.50 2.69 0.01
CA ILE A 20 -8.72 3.66 -1.08
C ILE A 20 -9.97 4.50 -0.81
N LYS A 21 -11.07 3.87 -0.42
CA LYS A 21 -12.32 4.56 -0.06
C LYS A 21 -12.10 5.54 1.10
N GLY A 22 -11.40 5.12 2.15
CA GLY A 22 -11.07 5.98 3.30
C GLY A 22 -10.20 7.17 2.89
N LEU A 23 -9.16 6.94 2.09
CA LEU A 23 -8.28 7.98 1.58
C LEU A 23 -9.03 9.01 0.71
N LEU A 24 -9.91 8.57 -0.19
CA LEU A 24 -10.74 9.44 -1.00
C LEU A 24 -11.72 10.26 -0.14
N ALA A 25 -12.37 9.61 0.84
CA ALA A 25 -13.25 10.30 1.78
C ALA A 25 -12.50 11.32 2.66
N GLY A 26 -11.23 11.04 2.99
CA GLY A 26 -10.31 11.94 3.67
C GLY A 26 -9.73 13.04 2.78
N GLY A 27 -10.11 13.13 1.50
CA GLY A 27 -9.72 14.19 0.58
C GLY A 27 -8.42 13.95 -0.19
N VAL A 28 -7.89 12.71 -0.23
CA VAL A 28 -6.79 12.39 -1.15
C VAL A 28 -7.30 12.47 -2.58
N PRO A 29 -6.66 13.24 -3.49
CA PRO A 29 -7.05 13.24 -4.89
C PRO A 29 -6.91 11.86 -5.53
N ALA A 30 -7.90 11.41 -6.29
CA ALA A 30 -7.85 10.13 -6.99
C ALA A 30 -6.63 10.00 -7.93
N ALA A 31 -6.16 11.12 -8.50
CA ALA A 31 -4.96 11.19 -9.32
C ALA A 31 -3.66 10.82 -8.57
N ASN A 32 -3.67 10.87 -7.23
CA ASN A 32 -2.53 10.49 -6.39
C ASN A 32 -2.62 9.03 -5.91
N LEU A 33 -3.67 8.30 -6.30
CA LEU A 33 -3.88 6.91 -5.94
C LEU A 33 -3.73 6.01 -7.17
N ALA A 34 -3.01 4.91 -7.01
CA ALA A 34 -2.86 3.90 -8.04
C ALA A 34 -2.98 2.48 -7.47
N VAL A 35 -3.53 1.55 -8.23
CA VAL A 35 -3.58 0.11 -7.89
C VAL A 35 -2.97 -0.73 -8.99
N SER A 36 -2.14 -1.69 -8.62
CA SER A 36 -1.70 -2.78 -9.47
C SER A 36 -2.49 -4.02 -9.07
N GLU A 37 -3.22 -4.59 -10.03
CA GLU A 37 -4.11 -5.71 -9.78
C GLU A 37 -4.14 -6.64 -11.00
N PRO A 38 -3.84 -7.95 -10.85
CA PRO A 38 -3.79 -8.88 -11.99
C PRO A 38 -5.14 -9.06 -12.70
N SER A 39 -6.28 -9.04 -12.01
CA SER A 39 -7.60 -9.19 -12.64
C SER A 39 -8.00 -7.92 -13.39
N GLU A 40 -8.25 -8.05 -14.70
CA GLU A 40 -8.77 -6.94 -15.52
C GLU A 40 -10.14 -6.47 -15.05
N GLN A 41 -11.05 -7.41 -14.76
CA GLN A 41 -12.38 -7.06 -14.26
C GLN A 41 -12.27 -6.24 -12.98
N ARG A 42 -11.34 -6.61 -12.09
CA ARG A 42 -11.12 -5.89 -10.84
C ARG A 42 -10.52 -4.50 -11.07
N ARG A 43 -9.61 -4.35 -12.02
CA ARG A 43 -9.08 -3.04 -12.44
C ARG A 43 -10.20 -2.13 -12.95
N THR A 44 -11.08 -2.64 -13.81
CA THR A 44 -12.24 -1.87 -14.31
C THR A 44 -13.12 -1.38 -13.17
N VAL A 45 -13.49 -2.26 -12.23
CA VAL A 45 -14.29 -1.89 -11.04
C VAL A 45 -13.62 -0.78 -10.24
N LEU A 46 -12.31 -0.89 -9.96
CA LEU A 46 -11.59 0.10 -9.17
C LEU A 46 -11.48 1.45 -9.90
N SER A 47 -11.22 1.42 -11.21
CA SER A 47 -11.12 2.62 -12.03
C SER A 47 -12.47 3.33 -12.15
N GLU A 48 -13.53 2.63 -12.52
CA GLU A 48 -14.86 3.22 -12.73
C GLU A 48 -15.48 3.73 -11.43
N ARG A 49 -15.31 2.99 -10.33
CA ARG A 49 -15.92 3.34 -9.04
C ARG A 49 -15.21 4.49 -8.34
N TYR A 50 -13.89 4.57 -8.45
CA TYR A 50 -13.08 5.49 -7.64
C TYR A 50 -12.28 6.52 -8.45
N GLY A 51 -12.24 6.40 -9.79
CA GLY A 51 -11.49 7.33 -10.64
C GLY A 51 -9.96 7.28 -10.44
N ILE A 52 -9.44 6.21 -9.84
CA ILE A 52 -8.02 6.06 -9.55
C ILE A 52 -7.27 5.44 -10.73
N GLN A 53 -5.94 5.59 -10.76
CA GLN A 53 -5.12 4.92 -11.77
C GLN A 53 -5.06 3.42 -11.51
N VAL A 54 -5.17 2.61 -12.56
CA VAL A 54 -5.02 1.15 -12.48
C VAL A 54 -3.92 0.66 -13.41
N LYS A 55 -3.15 -0.31 -12.94
CA LYS A 55 -2.00 -0.89 -13.64
C LYS A 55 -2.09 -2.42 -13.56
N SER A 56 -1.53 -3.11 -14.54
CA SER A 56 -1.40 -4.57 -14.55
C SER A 56 -0.02 -5.04 -14.07
N ASP A 57 0.90 -4.11 -13.82
CA ASP A 57 2.30 -4.36 -13.53
C ASP A 57 2.72 -3.63 -12.24
N ASN A 58 3.30 -4.40 -11.31
CA ASN A 58 3.73 -3.90 -10.01
C ASN A 58 4.91 -2.93 -10.13
N ALA A 59 5.81 -3.12 -11.10
CA ALA A 59 7.01 -2.31 -11.25
C ALA A 59 6.69 -0.87 -11.68
N SER A 60 5.78 -0.67 -12.65
CA SER A 60 5.37 0.68 -13.07
C SER A 60 4.60 1.41 -11.98
N LEU A 61 3.82 0.70 -11.17
CA LEU A 61 3.19 1.29 -9.99
C LEU A 61 4.26 1.73 -8.99
N CYS A 62 5.20 0.84 -8.65
CA CYS A 62 6.26 1.12 -7.69
C CYS A 62 7.11 2.33 -8.12
N ARG A 63 7.50 2.41 -9.40
CA ARG A 63 8.28 3.53 -9.96
C ARG A 63 7.62 4.88 -9.74
N THR A 64 6.30 4.94 -9.85
CA THR A 64 5.52 6.20 -9.81
C THR A 64 4.94 6.53 -8.43
N SER A 65 5.18 5.68 -7.43
CA SER A 65 4.65 5.84 -6.06
C SER A 65 5.74 6.27 -5.07
N ASP A 66 5.39 7.16 -4.15
CA ASP A 66 6.25 7.53 -3.02
C ASP A 66 6.01 6.59 -1.83
N THR A 67 4.76 6.15 -1.65
CA THR A 67 4.35 5.14 -0.69
C THR A 67 3.69 3.98 -1.41
N VAL A 68 4.13 2.76 -1.12
CA VAL A 68 3.62 1.51 -1.68
C VAL A 68 3.00 0.67 -0.57
N ILE A 69 1.69 0.47 -0.65
CA ILE A 69 0.93 -0.41 0.25
C ILE A 69 0.91 -1.81 -0.35
N LEU A 70 1.54 -2.76 0.35
CA LEU A 70 1.58 -4.19 0.00
C LEU A 70 0.30 -4.86 0.54
N ALA A 71 -0.67 -5.04 -0.36
CA ALA A 71 -2.02 -5.52 -0.09
C ALA A 71 -2.35 -6.85 -0.80
N VAL A 72 -1.32 -7.64 -1.11
CA VAL A 72 -1.48 -8.98 -1.68
C VAL A 72 -1.73 -10.04 -0.60
N LYS A 73 -2.03 -11.26 -1.04
CA LYS A 73 -2.12 -12.41 -0.13
C LYS A 73 -0.72 -12.78 0.40
N PRO A 74 -0.57 -13.16 1.69
CA PRO A 74 0.72 -13.55 2.24
C PRO A 74 1.41 -14.70 1.52
N GLN A 75 0.69 -15.50 0.73
CA GLN A 75 1.25 -16.62 -0.02
C GLN A 75 2.01 -16.17 -1.28
N VAL A 76 1.74 -14.96 -1.80
CA VAL A 76 2.28 -14.49 -3.10
C VAL A 76 3.21 -13.30 -2.96
N TYR A 77 3.51 -12.84 -1.74
CA TYR A 77 4.26 -11.60 -1.53
C TYR A 77 5.69 -11.68 -2.08
N THR A 78 6.35 -12.84 -2.01
CA THR A 78 7.72 -13.00 -2.52
C THR A 78 7.78 -12.78 -4.04
N VAL A 79 6.78 -13.27 -4.78
CA VAL A 79 6.64 -13.04 -6.22
C VAL A 79 6.40 -11.56 -6.50
N ALA A 80 5.44 -10.95 -5.79
CA ALA A 80 5.11 -9.54 -5.96
C ALA A 80 6.30 -8.61 -5.63
N LEU A 81 7.10 -8.93 -4.62
CA LEU A 81 8.29 -8.15 -4.25
C LEU A 81 9.43 -8.32 -5.26
N LYS A 82 9.60 -9.52 -5.82
CA LYS A 82 10.57 -9.76 -6.89
C LYS A 82 10.27 -8.93 -8.14
N GLU A 83 9.00 -8.76 -8.50
CA GLU A 83 8.59 -7.96 -9.65
C GLU A 83 8.97 -6.47 -9.53
N ILE A 84 9.10 -5.95 -8.29
CA ILE A 84 9.42 -4.55 -8.05
C ILE A 84 10.88 -4.30 -7.69
N GLU A 85 11.73 -5.34 -7.69
CA GLU A 85 13.15 -5.24 -7.34
C GLU A 85 13.87 -4.15 -8.17
N ALA A 86 13.66 -4.15 -9.49
CA ALA A 86 14.24 -3.14 -10.39
C ALA A 86 13.61 -1.73 -10.26
N ALA A 87 12.49 -1.61 -9.55
CA ALA A 87 11.80 -0.35 -9.29
C ALA A 87 12.05 0.17 -7.86
N PHE A 88 12.78 -0.58 -7.04
CA PHE A 88 13.10 -0.23 -5.66
C PHE A 88 13.95 1.05 -5.59
N SER A 89 13.68 1.85 -4.56
CA SER A 89 14.53 2.97 -4.14
C SER A 89 14.38 3.18 -2.63
N VAL A 90 15.46 3.60 -1.98
CA VAL A 90 15.53 3.90 -0.54
C VAL A 90 14.61 5.05 -0.13
N ASP A 91 14.24 5.92 -1.08
CA ASP A 91 13.34 7.05 -0.84
C ASP A 91 11.89 6.62 -0.63
N LYS A 92 11.53 5.35 -0.90
CA LYS A 92 10.14 4.88 -0.88
C LYS A 92 9.68 4.37 0.49
N LEU A 93 8.47 4.78 0.84
CA LEU A 93 7.53 4.20 1.80
C LEU A 93 7.09 2.77 1.45
N PHE A 94 7.42 1.70 2.20
CA PHE A 94 6.70 0.43 2.08
C PHE A 94 5.82 0.17 3.30
N ILE A 95 4.51 0.05 3.09
CA ILE A 95 3.56 -0.29 4.15
C ILE A 95 2.95 -1.66 3.86
N SER A 96 3.10 -2.62 4.75
CA SER A 96 2.48 -3.95 4.58
C SER A 96 1.22 -4.08 5.42
N ILE A 97 0.13 -4.53 4.80
CA ILE A 97 -1.11 -4.92 5.48
C ILE A 97 -1.29 -6.45 5.55
N MET A 98 -0.25 -7.20 5.20
CA MET A 98 -0.31 -8.65 5.09
C MET A 98 -0.27 -9.32 6.47
N ALA A 99 -1.26 -10.15 6.75
CA ALA A 99 -1.29 -10.96 7.96
C ALA A 99 -0.12 -11.95 7.99
N GLY A 100 0.53 -12.09 9.15
CA GLY A 100 1.57 -13.10 9.38
C GLY A 100 2.95 -12.84 8.76
N VAL A 101 3.12 -11.81 7.93
CA VAL A 101 4.43 -11.48 7.34
C VAL A 101 5.19 -10.51 8.26
N LYS A 102 6.39 -10.91 8.70
CA LYS A 102 7.25 -10.10 9.58
C LYS A 102 7.92 -8.97 8.80
N SER A 103 8.17 -7.82 9.44
CA SER A 103 8.92 -6.71 8.82
C SER A 103 10.29 -7.15 8.33
N SER A 104 11.00 -7.99 9.10
CA SER A 104 12.32 -8.52 8.72
C SER A 104 12.29 -9.30 7.41
N ALA A 105 11.23 -10.07 7.15
CA ALA A 105 11.08 -10.83 5.91
C ALA A 105 10.79 -9.92 4.70
N LEU A 106 10.10 -8.80 4.93
CA LEU A 106 9.86 -7.79 3.89
C LEU A 106 11.13 -7.02 3.57
N GLU A 107 11.90 -6.64 4.58
CA GLU A 107 13.18 -5.94 4.43
C GLU A 107 14.20 -6.82 3.70
N GLU A 108 14.27 -8.12 4.03
CA GLU A 108 15.11 -9.08 3.30
C GLU A 108 14.70 -9.21 1.82
N ALA A 109 13.40 -9.26 1.54
CA ALA A 109 12.89 -9.42 0.17
C ALA A 109 12.96 -8.14 -0.68
N LEU A 110 12.85 -6.96 -0.08
CA LEU A 110 12.96 -5.66 -0.76
C LEU A 110 14.41 -5.23 -0.98
N GLY A 111 15.34 -5.76 -0.18
CA GLY A 111 16.75 -5.39 -0.18
C GLY A 111 17.12 -4.36 0.89
N SER A 112 18.42 -4.24 1.13
CA SER A 112 18.98 -3.32 2.13
C SER A 112 18.57 -1.87 1.84
N GLY A 113 18.00 -1.18 2.83
CA GLY A 113 17.60 0.22 2.70
C GLY A 113 16.08 0.47 2.68
N ALA A 114 15.27 -0.59 2.66
CA ALA A 114 13.81 -0.45 2.61
C ALA A 114 13.23 0.11 3.92
N ARG A 115 12.46 1.20 3.82
CA ARG A 115 11.69 1.75 4.94
C ARG A 115 10.34 1.02 5.01
N VAL A 116 10.23 0.09 5.95
CA VAL A 116 9.04 -0.77 6.09
C VAL A 116 8.24 -0.38 7.34
N VAL A 117 6.93 -0.21 7.18
CA VAL A 117 5.97 -0.15 8.28
C VAL A 117 4.96 -1.28 8.13
N ARG A 118 4.84 -2.11 9.16
CA ARG A 118 3.81 -3.16 9.18
C ARG A 118 2.57 -2.61 9.84
N VAL A 119 1.44 -2.80 9.18
CA VAL A 119 0.13 -2.37 9.64
C VAL A 119 -0.80 -3.56 9.62
N MET A 120 -1.65 -3.70 10.64
CA MET A 120 -2.62 -4.77 10.72
C MET A 120 -3.99 -4.16 11.03
N PRO A 121 -4.76 -3.79 9.98
CA PRO A 121 -6.17 -3.42 10.16
C PRO A 121 -7.02 -4.68 10.36
N ASN A 122 -8.30 -4.48 10.64
CA ASN A 122 -9.31 -5.54 10.77
C ASN A 122 -10.49 -5.31 9.81
N THR A 123 -11.39 -6.30 9.70
CA THR A 123 -12.53 -6.29 8.78
C THR A 123 -13.44 -5.05 8.86
N PRO A 124 -13.68 -4.43 10.04
CA PRO A 124 -14.37 -3.14 10.15
C PRO A 124 -13.83 -2.01 9.26
N ALA A 125 -12.61 -2.11 8.73
CA ALA A 125 -12.10 -1.18 7.72
C ALA A 125 -13.03 -1.02 6.50
N LEU A 126 -13.77 -2.08 6.12
CA LEU A 126 -14.72 -2.05 5.00
C LEU A 126 -15.84 -1.01 5.20
N VAL A 127 -16.11 -0.63 6.45
CA VAL A 127 -17.10 0.36 6.86
C VAL A 127 -16.49 1.58 7.54
N LEU A 128 -15.18 1.82 7.36
CA LEU A 128 -14.44 2.97 7.89
C LEU A 128 -14.39 3.02 9.44
N GLN A 129 -14.28 1.86 10.09
CA GLN A 129 -14.25 1.71 11.55
C GLN A 129 -13.14 0.76 12.01
N ALA A 130 -11.98 0.81 11.36
CA ALA A 130 -10.90 -0.11 11.66
C ALA A 130 -10.34 0.09 13.08
N ALA A 131 -9.93 -1.02 13.70
CA ALA A 131 -8.89 -0.99 14.72
C ALA A 131 -7.59 -1.47 14.06
N THR A 132 -6.54 -0.65 14.16
CA THR A 132 -5.30 -0.87 13.42
C THR A 132 -4.10 -0.91 14.35
N ALA A 133 -3.31 -1.99 14.29
CA ALA A 133 -1.99 -2.05 14.93
C ALA A 133 -0.89 -1.62 13.95
N ILE A 134 0.10 -0.88 14.42
CA ILE A 134 1.22 -0.38 13.60
C ILE A 134 2.54 -0.77 14.27
N SER A 135 3.49 -1.28 13.48
CA SER A 135 4.84 -1.66 13.91
C SER A 135 5.88 -1.11 12.96
N ARG A 136 6.91 -0.49 13.52
CA ARG A 136 8.07 0.04 12.79
C ARG A 136 8.99 -1.08 12.31
N GLY A 137 9.54 -0.95 11.10
CA GLY A 137 10.67 -1.74 10.61
C GLY A 137 12.02 -1.16 11.06
N SER A 138 13.12 -1.73 10.58
CA SER A 138 14.48 -1.33 11.01
C SER A 138 14.87 0.10 10.59
N LEU A 139 14.43 0.53 9.40
CA LEU A 139 14.81 1.80 8.79
C LEU A 139 13.66 2.82 8.68
N ALA A 140 12.45 2.47 9.15
CA ALA A 140 11.33 3.39 9.13
C ALA A 140 11.48 4.48 10.21
N THR A 141 11.14 5.71 9.84
CA THR A 141 11.25 6.91 10.70
C THR A 141 9.99 7.15 11.54
N ASP A 142 10.06 8.12 12.46
CA ASP A 142 8.89 8.61 13.21
C ASP A 142 7.86 9.26 12.26
N GLU A 143 8.34 9.94 11.22
CA GLU A 143 7.53 10.52 10.15
C GLU A 143 6.81 9.44 9.34
N ASP A 144 7.48 8.32 9.06
CA ASP A 144 6.88 7.18 8.36
C ASP A 144 5.75 6.54 9.18
N LEU A 145 5.96 6.36 10.49
CA LEU A 145 4.90 5.90 11.40
C LEU A 145 3.73 6.89 11.46
N SER A 146 4.04 8.18 11.50
CA SER A 146 3.02 9.24 11.53
C SER A 146 2.20 9.26 10.24
N LEU A 147 2.84 9.04 9.09
CA LEU A 147 2.16 8.89 7.81
C LEU A 147 1.28 7.65 7.77
N ALA A 148 1.80 6.50 8.20
CA ALA A 148 1.01 5.27 8.31
C ALA A 148 -0.22 5.50 9.21
N ARG A 149 -0.03 6.06 10.40
CA ARG A 149 -1.15 6.36 11.31
C ARG A 149 -2.22 7.23 10.63
N ARG A 150 -1.83 8.33 9.96
CA ARG A 150 -2.78 9.20 9.24
C ARG A 150 -3.55 8.47 8.14
N ILE A 151 -2.91 7.55 7.41
CA ILE A 151 -3.59 6.73 6.39
C ILE A 151 -4.63 5.84 7.06
N PHE A 152 -4.27 5.19 8.17
CA PHE A 152 -5.14 4.20 8.81
C PHE A 152 -6.12 4.78 9.84
N ASP A 153 -6.04 6.07 10.17
CA ASP A 153 -7.07 6.81 10.91
C ASP A 153 -8.28 7.16 10.01
N LEU A 154 -8.14 7.03 8.68
CA LEU A 154 -9.19 7.29 7.68
C LEU A 154 -10.03 6.05 7.33
N VAL A 155 -9.76 4.89 7.96
CA VAL A 155 -10.34 3.58 7.61
C VAL A 155 -10.86 2.86 8.83
#